data_AF-A0A8S3EDT1-F1
#
_entry.id   AF-A0A8S3EDT1-F1
#
_cell.length_a   1.000
_cell.length_b   1.000
_cell.length_c   1.000
_cell.angle_alpha   90.00
_cell.angle_beta   90.00
_cell.angle_gamma   90.00
#
_symmetry.space_group_name_H-M   'P 1'
#
loop_
_entity.id
_entity.type
_entity.pdbx_description
1 polymer ?
#
loop_
_entity_poly.entity_id
_entity_poly.type
_entity_poly.pdbx_seq_one_letter_code
_entity_poly.pdbx_strand_id
1 'polypeptide(L)'
;YPTGSDVTLKNCNGGTIAKISSAYWQALKMECSGRLSNGEHVNGGNSDCSCFVKVAEPLGSKSNKLEPYVSIAANDIQFGTKVYIHQLNGVSLPTGRIRNGRVRVDDVSWSFGANHIDFYVLRKTN
;
A
#
# COMPACT_ATOMS: atom_id res chain seq x y z
N TYR A 1 6.00 -13.09 -5.14
CA TYR A 1 4.99 -13.05 -6.22
C TYR A 1 3.65 -13.52 -5.68
N PRO A 2 2.52 -12.91 -6.08
CA PRO A 2 1.18 -13.27 -5.57
C PRO A 2 0.73 -14.69 -5.94
N THR A 3 1.38 -15.32 -6.90
CA THR A 3 1.07 -16.69 -7.35
C THR A 3 1.61 -17.73 -6.36
N GLY A 4 0.72 -18.62 -5.91
CA GLY A 4 0.98 -19.75 -5.01
C GLY A 4 -0.36 -20.28 -4.48
N SER A 5 -0.38 -21.48 -3.89
CA SER A 5 -1.63 -22.08 -3.37
C SER A 5 -1.55 -22.50 -1.91
N ASP A 6 -0.54 -22.01 -1.19
CA ASP A 6 -0.21 -22.44 0.17
C ASP A 6 -1.16 -21.82 1.19
N VAL A 7 -1.67 -20.61 0.90
CA VAL A 7 -2.54 -19.85 1.80
C VAL A 7 -3.82 -19.44 1.08
N THR A 8 -4.95 -19.61 1.79
CA THR A 8 -6.25 -19.09 1.34
C THR A 8 -6.45 -17.69 1.90
N LEU A 9 -6.44 -16.68 1.02
CA LEU A 9 -6.80 -15.31 1.38
C LEU A 9 -8.31 -15.22 1.59
N LYS A 10 -8.74 -14.80 2.79
CA LYS A 10 -10.15 -14.74 3.18
C LYS A 10 -10.64 -13.31 3.33
N ASN A 11 -11.94 -13.13 3.09
CA ASN A 11 -12.67 -11.94 3.47
C ASN A 11 -13.05 -11.97 4.96
N CYS A 12 -13.59 -10.86 5.46
CA CYS A 12 -13.92 -10.72 6.88
C CYS A 12 -15.10 -11.58 7.35
N ASN A 13 -15.80 -12.24 6.43
CA ASN A 13 -16.85 -13.22 6.71
C ASN A 13 -16.34 -14.67 6.56
N GLY A 14 -15.03 -14.87 6.36
CA GLY A 14 -14.41 -16.19 6.17
C GLY A 14 -14.50 -16.76 4.75
N GLY A 15 -15.13 -16.05 3.81
CA GLY A 15 -15.22 -16.44 2.41
C GLY A 15 -13.89 -16.28 1.66
N THR A 16 -13.63 -17.15 0.69
CA THR A 16 -12.38 -17.14 -0.09
C THR A 16 -12.35 -16.00 -1.10
N ILE A 17 -11.24 -15.24 -1.12
CA ILE A 17 -10.94 -14.23 -2.15
C ILE A 17 -10.02 -14.83 -3.21
N ALA A 18 -8.92 -15.45 -2.78
CA ALA A 18 -7.90 -16.01 -3.67
C ALA A 18 -7.04 -17.06 -2.94
N LYS A 19 -6.27 -17.81 -3.73
CA LYS A 19 -5.15 -18.62 -3.23
C LYS A 19 -3.84 -17.90 -3.58
N ILE A 20 -2.96 -17.76 -2.60
CA ILE A 20 -1.71 -17.00 -2.70
C ILE A 20 -0.54 -17.78 -2.08
N SER A 21 0.69 -17.39 -2.39
CA SER A 21 1.88 -17.93 -1.74
C SER A 21 2.00 -17.45 -0.29
N SER A 22 2.62 -18.26 0.58
CA SER A 22 2.94 -17.86 1.95
C SER A 22 3.78 -16.59 2.01
N ALA A 23 4.74 -16.43 1.09
CA ALA A 23 5.57 -15.22 1.01
C ALA A 23 4.74 -13.97 0.70
N TYR A 24 3.76 -14.07 -0.21
CA TYR A 24 2.88 -12.95 -0.50
C TYR A 24 1.92 -12.68 0.65
N TRP A 25 1.44 -13.70 1.37
CA TRP A 25 0.64 -13.51 2.57
C TRP A 25 1.37 -12.69 3.64
N GLN A 26 2.64 -12.98 3.91
CA GLN A 26 3.43 -12.22 4.89
C GLN A 26 3.62 -10.76 4.46
N ALA A 27 3.90 -10.52 3.18
CA ALA A 27 3.97 -9.16 2.65
C ALA A 27 2.62 -8.44 2.76
N LEU A 28 1.52 -9.11 2.40
CA LEU A 28 0.18 -8.54 2.46
C LEU A 28 -0.24 -8.19 3.90
N LYS A 29 0.13 -9.02 4.87
CA LYS A 29 -0.08 -8.75 6.31
C LYS A 29 0.71 -7.55 6.82
N MET A 30 1.92 -7.35 6.31
CA MET A 30 2.78 -6.23 6.67
C MET A 30 2.27 -4.90 6.10
N GLU A 31 1.93 -4.91 4.81
CA GLU A 31 1.52 -3.71 4.05
C GLU A 31 0.03 -3.38 4.19
N CYS A 32 -0.78 -4.32 4.71
CA CYS A 32 -2.24 -4.24 4.80
C CYS A 32 -2.98 -3.95 3.47
N SER A 33 -2.28 -4.02 2.34
CA SER A 33 -2.81 -3.73 1.02
C SER A 33 -2.01 -4.49 -0.03
N GLY A 34 -2.64 -4.79 -1.17
CA GLY A 34 -1.94 -5.48 -2.25
C GLY A 34 -2.75 -5.64 -3.51
N ARG A 35 -2.07 -6.12 -4.56
CA ARG A 35 -2.67 -6.39 -5.87
C ARG A 35 -2.52 -7.86 -6.23
N LEU A 36 -3.65 -8.51 -6.50
CA LEU A 36 -3.71 -9.92 -6.88
C LEU A 36 -3.24 -10.13 -8.33
N SER A 37 -2.96 -11.38 -8.70
CA SER A 37 -2.50 -11.74 -10.05
C SER A 37 -3.51 -11.44 -11.16
N ASN A 38 -4.80 -11.46 -10.83
CA ASN A 38 -5.89 -11.07 -11.72
C ASN A 38 -6.06 -9.54 -11.83
N GLY A 39 -5.22 -8.76 -11.15
CA GLY A 39 -5.23 -7.31 -11.18
C GLY A 39 -6.13 -6.64 -10.14
N GLU A 40 -6.97 -7.39 -9.41
CA GLU A 40 -7.82 -6.87 -8.34
C GLU A 40 -6.97 -6.33 -7.17
N HIS A 41 -7.44 -5.27 -6.53
CA HIS A 41 -6.83 -4.74 -5.31
C HIS A 41 -7.55 -5.27 -4.06
N VAL A 42 -6.79 -5.44 -2.99
CA VAL A 42 -7.31 -5.77 -1.68
C VAL A 42 -6.72 -4.84 -0.62
N ASN A 43 -7.53 -4.48 0.36
CA ASN A 43 -7.14 -3.74 1.56
C ASN A 43 -7.54 -4.56 2.80
N GLY A 44 -6.81 -4.41 3.90
CA GLY A 44 -7.17 -5.01 5.18
C GLY A 44 -8.55 -4.51 5.61
N GLY A 45 -9.41 -5.44 6.02
CA GLY A 45 -10.75 -5.11 6.53
C GLY A 45 -10.75 -4.74 8.02
N ASN A 46 -9.60 -4.84 8.69
CA ASN A 46 -9.40 -4.53 10.09
C ASN A 46 -7.95 -4.07 10.35
N SER A 47 -7.71 -3.54 11.55
CA SER A 47 -6.43 -2.94 11.92
C SER A 47 -5.27 -3.93 12.00
N ASP A 48 -5.54 -5.22 12.19
CA ASP A 48 -4.52 -6.26 12.21
C ASP A 48 -4.34 -6.94 10.86
N CYS A 49 -5.11 -6.57 9.83
CA CYS A 49 -5.08 -7.15 8.49
C CYS A 49 -5.28 -8.68 8.51
N SER A 50 -6.05 -9.21 9.47
CA SER A 50 -6.37 -10.66 9.53
C SER A 50 -7.40 -11.08 8.48
N CYS A 51 -8.16 -10.14 7.93
CA CYS A 51 -9.06 -10.34 6.80
C CYS A 51 -8.93 -9.21 5.79
N PHE A 52 -9.39 -9.44 4.56
CA PHE A 52 -9.26 -8.49 3.46
C PHE A 52 -10.60 -8.20 2.78
N VAL A 53 -10.68 -7.06 2.12
CA VAL A 53 -11.80 -6.67 1.27
C VAL A 53 -11.29 -6.35 -0.13
N LYS A 54 -12.05 -6.74 -1.15
CA LYS A 54 -11.78 -6.32 -2.52
C LYS A 54 -12.11 -4.83 -2.66
N VAL A 55 -11.22 -4.10 -3.29
CA VAL A 55 -11.37 -2.66 -3.56
C VAL A 55 -11.05 -2.38 -5.02
N ALA A 56 -11.65 -1.33 -5.57
CA ALA A 56 -11.35 -0.90 -6.94
C ALA A 56 -9.91 -0.37 -7.06
N GLU A 57 -9.43 0.26 -6.01
CA GLU A 57 -8.14 0.97 -5.94
C GLU A 57 -7.55 0.87 -4.54
N PRO A 58 -6.21 1.00 -4.38
CA PRO A 58 -5.56 0.98 -3.07
C PRO A 58 -6.06 2.13 -2.20
N LEU A 59 -6.44 1.82 -0.96
CA LEU A 59 -6.97 2.80 -0.01
C LEU A 59 -5.98 3.09 1.12
N GLY A 60 -5.89 4.36 1.52
CA GLY A 60 -5.22 4.80 2.73
C GLY A 60 -6.15 4.77 3.94
N SER A 61 -5.62 5.17 5.10
CA SER A 61 -6.29 5.12 6.41
C SER A 61 -7.61 5.89 6.51
N LYS A 62 -7.89 6.83 5.60
CA LYS A 62 -9.19 7.55 5.53
C LYS A 62 -10.07 7.08 4.38
N SER A 63 -9.87 5.87 3.87
CA SER A 63 -10.56 5.33 2.68
C SER A 63 -10.38 6.20 1.42
N ASN A 64 -9.35 7.03 1.40
CA ASN A 64 -8.93 7.80 0.25
C ASN A 64 -8.09 6.92 -0.68
N LYS A 65 -8.15 7.20 -1.97
CA LYS A 65 -7.25 6.57 -2.95
C LYS A 65 -5.79 6.92 -2.65
N LEU A 66 -4.92 5.92 -2.69
CA LEU A 66 -3.48 6.10 -2.72
C LEU A 66 -3.00 6.22 -4.17
N GLU A 67 -2.21 7.26 -4.42
CA GLU A 67 -1.65 7.54 -5.74
C GLU A 67 -0.18 7.10 -5.78
N PRO A 68 0.18 6.14 -6.66
CA PRO A 68 1.55 5.67 -6.78
C PRO A 68 2.51 6.82 -7.02
N TYR A 69 3.60 6.79 -6.26
CA TYR A 69 4.62 7.82 -6.23
C TYR A 69 4.13 9.18 -5.73
N VAL A 70 2.91 9.37 -5.25
CA VAL A 70 2.47 10.68 -4.73
C VAL A 70 2.12 10.58 -3.26
N SER A 71 1.43 9.51 -2.87
CA SER A 71 1.00 9.28 -1.50
C SER A 71 2.14 8.80 -0.60
N ILE A 72 2.21 9.37 0.60
CA ILE A 72 3.09 8.92 1.68
C ILE A 72 2.29 8.63 2.96
N ALA A 73 2.80 7.71 3.79
CA ALA A 73 2.35 7.51 5.16
C ALA A 73 3.23 8.30 6.13
N ALA A 74 2.64 9.03 7.08
CA ALA A 74 3.34 9.72 8.16
C ALA A 74 2.40 9.93 9.36
N ASN A 75 2.91 9.81 10.60
CA ASN A 75 2.07 9.90 11.81
C ASN A 75 2.12 11.28 12.47
N ASP A 76 3.17 12.06 12.22
CA ASP A 76 3.44 13.36 12.82
C ASP A 76 3.29 14.54 11.85
N ILE A 77 2.86 14.26 10.61
CA ILE A 77 2.51 15.28 9.62
C ILE A 77 1.00 15.19 9.36
N GLN A 78 0.33 16.35 9.37
CA GLN A 78 -1.11 16.40 9.16
C GLN A 78 -1.51 15.75 7.82
N PHE A 79 -2.52 14.90 7.85
CA PHE A 79 -3.14 14.30 6.66
C PHE A 79 -3.52 15.37 5.63
N GLY A 80 -3.24 15.11 4.35
CA GLY A 80 -3.45 16.02 3.22
C GLY A 80 -2.33 17.02 2.98
N THR A 81 -1.35 17.12 3.89
CA THR A 81 -0.21 18.04 3.75
C THR A 81 0.62 17.66 2.52
N LYS A 82 0.94 18.67 1.71
CA LYS A 82 1.88 18.54 0.59
C LYS A 82 3.29 18.75 1.11
N VAL A 83 4.16 17.78 0.88
CA VAL A 83 5.56 17.82 1.28
C VAL A 83 6.44 17.82 0.04
N TYR A 84 7.54 18.56 0.09
CA TYR A 84 8.58 18.51 -0.92
C TYR A 84 9.79 17.75 -0.36
N ILE A 85 10.16 16.66 -1.03
CA ILE A 85 11.32 15.84 -0.68
C ILE A 85 12.37 16.06 -1.76
N HIS A 86 13.47 16.72 -1.40
CA HIS A 86 14.49 17.12 -2.36
C HIS A 86 15.10 15.92 -3.09
N GLN A 87 15.33 14.82 -2.36
CA GLN A 87 15.90 13.57 -2.86
C GLN A 87 15.02 12.87 -3.89
N LEU A 88 13.72 13.18 -3.92
CA LEU A 88 12.80 12.65 -4.93
C LEU A 88 12.75 13.55 -6.17
N ASN A 89 13.31 14.75 -6.17
CA ASN A 89 13.27 15.61 -7.36
C ASN A 89 14.30 15.13 -8.40
N GLY A 90 13.89 15.02 -9.66
CA GLY A 90 14.72 14.52 -10.75
C GLY A 90 14.83 13.00 -10.84
N VAL A 91 14.24 12.25 -9.90
CA VAL A 91 14.25 10.78 -9.94
C VAL A 91 13.37 10.27 -11.09
N SER A 92 13.94 9.40 -11.93
CA SER A 92 13.20 8.71 -12.99
C SER A 92 12.38 7.56 -12.42
N LEU A 93 11.08 7.53 -12.77
CA LEU A 93 10.20 6.41 -12.43
C LEU A 93 10.27 5.29 -13.47
N PRO A 94 9.90 4.05 -13.10
CA PRO A 94 9.73 2.96 -14.06
C PRO A 94 8.72 3.27 -15.19
N THR A 95 7.84 4.25 -14.97
CA THR A 95 6.89 4.75 -15.97
C THR A 95 7.52 5.71 -16.99
N GLY A 96 8.81 6.04 -16.87
CA GLY A 96 9.51 7.04 -17.68
C GLY A 96 9.26 8.49 -17.24
N ARG A 97 8.38 8.73 -16.26
CA ARG A 97 8.11 10.06 -15.71
C ARG A 97 9.24 10.50 -14.78
N ILE A 98 9.61 11.78 -14.85
CA ILE A 98 10.54 12.40 -13.90
C ILE A 98 9.75 13.01 -12.75
N ARG A 99 10.20 12.72 -11.52
CA ARG A 99 9.62 13.22 -10.28
C ARG A 99 9.99 14.70 -10.07
N ASN A 100 9.06 15.46 -9.50
CA ASN A 100 9.27 16.87 -9.10
C ASN A 100 9.43 17.04 -7.58
N GLY A 101 9.72 15.96 -6.84
CA GLY A 101 9.88 15.96 -5.38
C GLY A 101 8.60 16.11 -4.56
N ARG A 102 7.44 16.39 -5.16
CA ARG A 102 6.19 16.62 -4.42
C ARG A 102 5.50 15.30 -4.06
N VAL A 103 5.07 15.21 -2.81
CA VAL A 103 4.26 14.11 -2.25
C VAL A 103 3.15 14.67 -1.38
N ARG A 104 2.22 13.82 -0.94
CA ARG A 104 1.10 14.17 -0.07
C ARG A 104 0.90 13.11 1.01
N VAL A 105 0.68 13.54 2.24
CA VAL A 105 0.31 12.65 3.35
C VAL A 105 -1.10 12.15 3.13
N ASP A 106 -1.21 10.89 2.76
CA ASP A 106 -2.47 10.24 2.38
C ASP A 106 -2.72 8.97 3.20
N ASP A 107 -1.82 8.64 4.13
CA ASP A 107 -1.92 7.47 4.97
C ASP A 107 -1.20 7.65 6.32
N VAL A 108 -1.41 6.69 7.22
CA VAL A 108 -0.69 6.55 8.49
C VAL A 108 -0.16 5.13 8.61
N SER A 109 0.90 4.95 9.41
CA SER A 109 1.47 3.63 9.66
C SER A 109 1.14 3.17 11.07
N TRP A 110 0.81 1.89 11.21
CA TRP A 110 0.56 1.26 12.51
C TRP A 110 1.84 1.12 13.35
N SER A 111 3.02 1.16 12.72
CA SER A 111 4.32 0.91 13.38
C SER A 111 5.15 2.17 13.59
N PHE A 112 4.74 3.32 13.05
CA PHE A 112 5.55 4.54 13.10
C PHE A 112 5.33 5.34 14.38
N GLY A 113 6.43 5.87 14.92
CA GLY A 113 6.42 7.03 15.80
C GLY A 113 6.47 8.34 14.98
N ALA A 114 7.20 9.34 15.48
CA ALA A 114 7.47 10.58 14.75
C ALA A 114 8.69 10.44 13.80
N ASN A 115 8.84 11.37 12.86
CA ASN A 115 9.94 11.52 11.90
C ASN A 115 10.14 10.34 10.93
N HIS A 116 9.05 9.70 10.52
CA HIS A 116 9.07 8.61 9.55
C HIS A 116 8.13 8.92 8.37
N ILE A 117 8.57 8.54 7.17
CA ILE A 117 7.74 8.53 5.98
C ILE A 117 7.84 7.18 5.29
N ASP A 118 6.72 6.66 4.79
CA ASP A 118 6.69 5.53 3.86
C ASP A 118 6.14 6.01 2.52
N PHE A 119 6.73 5.55 1.42
CA PHE A 119 6.40 6.02 0.08
C PHE A 119 5.65 4.95 -0.70
N TYR A 120 4.40 5.25 -1.07
CA TYR A 120 3.58 4.31 -1.79
C TYR A 120 4.05 4.18 -3.26
N VAL A 121 4.64 3.04 -3.61
CA VAL A 121 5.19 2.76 -4.95
C VAL A 121 4.42 1.74 -5.77
N LEU A 122 3.20 1.37 -5.35
CA LEU A 122 2.31 0.35 -5.95
C LEU A 122 2.86 -1.10 -5.93
N ARG A 123 4.08 -1.30 -6.42
CA ARG A 123 4.72 -2.60 -6.52
C ARG A 123 6.20 -2.46 -6.17
N LYS A 124 6.64 -3.26 -5.21
CA LYS A 124 8.06 -3.51 -4.97
C LYS A 124 8.61 -4.38 -6.11
N THR A 125 9.57 -3.87 -6.86
CA THR A 125 10.41 -4.65 -7.78
C THR A 125 11.74 -4.89 -7.09
N ASN A 126 12.13 -6.16 -6.97
CA ASN A 126 13.50 -6.54 -6.58
C ASN A 126 14.40 -6.47 -7.81
#